data_AF-A0A848UR11-F1
#
_entry.id   AF-A0A848UR11-F1
#
_cell.length_a   1.000
_cell.length_b   1.000
_cell.length_c   1.000
_cell.angle_alpha   90.00
_cell.angle_beta   90.00
_cell.angle_gamma   90.00
#
_symmetry.space_group_name_H-M   'P 1'
#
loop_
_entity.id
_entity.type
_entity.pdbx_description
1 polymer ?
#
loop_
_entity_poly.entity_id
_entity_poly.type
_entity_poly.pdbx_seq_one_letter_code
_entity_poly.pdbx_strand_id
1 'polypeptide(L)'
;MSDLINLNAISYGASSEIRKLDKKFVGTEDYMGVAFFWSHEYKHTLRDVSITQRRTIHHKALKLGIDFTKVGVKQWELLSRVLKVPVESMINKKYYKALKENKVPKDYLKACEWMEEVFYK
;
A
#
# COMPACT_ATOMS: atom_id res chain seq x y z
N MET A 1 -23.21 -5.42 -17.24
CA MET A 1 -23.93 -4.84 -16.10
C MET A 1 -22.89 -4.27 -15.15
N SER A 2 -22.98 -2.99 -14.77
CA SER A 2 -22.25 -2.47 -13.62
C SER A 2 -23.23 -2.30 -12.49
N ASP A 3 -23.43 -3.35 -11.70
CA ASP A 3 -24.16 -3.20 -10.45
C ASP A 3 -23.29 -2.37 -9.50
N LEU A 4 -23.86 -1.30 -8.96
CA LEU A 4 -23.18 -0.43 -8.00
C LEU A 4 -23.13 -1.13 -6.63
N ILE A 5 -22.02 -1.79 -6.33
CA ILE A 5 -21.80 -2.39 -5.00
C ILE A 5 -21.44 -1.28 -4.00
N ASN A 6 -22.31 -1.03 -3.03
CA ASN A 6 -22.03 -0.15 -1.89
C ASN A 6 -21.37 -0.93 -0.74
N LEU A 7 -20.04 -0.85 -0.64
CA LEU A 7 -19.26 -1.54 0.41
C LEU A 7 -19.59 -1.08 1.84
N ASN A 8 -20.26 0.07 2.02
CA ASN A 8 -20.68 0.54 3.34
C ASN A 8 -22.00 -0.09 3.81
N ALA A 9 -22.75 -0.74 2.91
CA ALA A 9 -24.07 -1.32 3.20
C ALA A 9 -24.04 -2.85 3.35
N ILE A 10 -22.91 -3.49 3.10
CA ILE A 10 -22.77 -4.94 3.19
C ILE A 10 -22.39 -5.37 4.61
N SER A 11 -22.66 -6.64 4.94
CA SER A 11 -22.27 -7.20 6.23
C SER A 11 -20.74 -7.30 6.38
N TYR A 12 -20.28 -7.44 7.63
CA TYR A 12 -18.86 -7.68 7.91
C TYR A 12 -18.35 -8.96 7.23
N GLY A 13 -19.15 -10.04 7.25
CA GLY A 13 -18.82 -11.30 6.59
C GLY A 13 -18.61 -11.13 5.08
N ALA A 14 -19.55 -10.46 4.41
CA ALA A 14 -19.42 -10.13 2.98
C ALA A 14 -18.20 -9.24 2.70
N SER A 15 -17.96 -8.23 3.55
CA SER A 15 -16.77 -7.37 3.45
C SER A 15 -15.47 -8.16 3.56
N SER A 16 -15.43 -9.14 4.47
CA SER A 16 -14.28 -10.03 4.66
C SER A 16 -14.01 -10.88 3.42
N GLU A 17 -15.04 -11.47 2.83
CA GLU A 17 -14.90 -12.28 1.61
C GLU A 17 -14.46 -11.44 0.41
N ILE A 18 -14.98 -10.21 0.26
CA ILE A 18 -14.50 -9.28 -0.78
C ILE A 18 -13.02 -8.95 -0.58
N ARG A 19 -12.56 -8.71 0.66
CA ARG A 19 -11.13 -8.47 0.93
C ARG A 19 -10.27 -9.69 0.58
N LYS A 20 -10.73 -10.90 0.90
CA LYS A 20 -10.00 -12.15 0.55
C LYS A 20 -9.92 -12.34 -0.96
N LEU A 21 -11.01 -12.05 -1.68
CA LEU A 21 -11.04 -12.09 -3.14
C LEU A 21 -10.08 -11.05 -3.72
N ASP A 22 -10.18 -9.80 -3.28
CA ASP A 22 -9.35 -8.70 -3.78
C ASP A 22 -7.85 -8.94 -3.55
N LYS A 23 -7.50 -9.60 -2.44
CA LYS A 23 -6.11 -9.99 -2.14
C LYS A 23 -5.52 -10.89 -3.24
N LYS A 24 -6.34 -11.69 -3.94
CA LYS A 24 -5.90 -12.54 -5.05
C LYS A 24 -5.62 -11.74 -6.33
N PHE A 25 -6.18 -10.54 -6.46
CA PHE A 25 -5.96 -9.66 -7.61
C PHE A 25 -4.78 -8.70 -7.42
N VAL A 26 -4.14 -8.70 -6.25
CA VAL A 26 -2.91 -7.94 -6.02
C VAL A 26 -1.85 -8.34 -7.05
N GLY A 27 -1.42 -7.36 -7.82
CA GLY A 27 -0.43 -7.54 -8.91
C GLY A 27 -1.05 -7.69 -10.29
N THR A 28 -2.37 -7.56 -10.40
CA THR A 28 -3.13 -7.61 -11.66
C THR A 28 -3.95 -6.33 -11.86
N GLU A 29 -4.44 -6.08 -13.07
CA GLU A 29 -5.34 -4.94 -13.34
C GLU A 29 -6.73 -5.09 -12.68
N ASP A 30 -7.04 -6.26 -12.10
CA ASP A 30 -8.33 -6.53 -11.44
C ASP A 30 -8.36 -6.12 -9.96
N TYR A 31 -7.25 -5.58 -9.43
CA TYR A 31 -7.20 -5.11 -8.04
C TYR A 31 -8.22 -3.99 -7.80
N MET A 32 -9.09 -4.19 -6.81
CA MET A 32 -10.23 -3.32 -6.51
C MET A 32 -9.88 -2.19 -5.53
N GLY A 33 -8.78 -2.31 -4.74
CA GLY A 33 -8.41 -1.30 -3.75
C GLY A 33 -8.93 -1.55 -2.33
N VAL A 34 -9.48 -2.74 -2.08
CA VAL A 34 -10.16 -3.15 -0.84
C VAL A 34 -9.22 -3.94 0.09
N ALA A 35 -8.38 -4.82 -0.46
CA ALA A 35 -7.40 -5.58 0.30
C ALA A 35 -6.16 -4.75 0.66
N PHE A 36 -5.63 -4.98 1.86
CA PHE A 36 -4.33 -4.49 2.28
C PHE A 36 -3.26 -5.54 1.99
N PHE A 37 -2.19 -5.16 1.30
CA PHE A 37 -1.05 -6.05 0.96
C PHE A 37 0.32 -5.34 1.07
N TRP A 38 0.31 -4.04 1.33
CA TRP A 38 1.49 -3.18 1.37
C TRP A 38 2.36 -3.49 2.58
N SER A 39 3.67 -3.24 2.44
CA SER A 39 4.62 -3.25 3.55
C SER A 39 4.16 -2.36 4.71
N HIS A 40 4.54 -2.74 5.93
CA HIS A 40 4.17 -2.10 7.18
C HIS A 40 4.45 -0.60 7.15
N GLU A 41 5.55 -0.23 6.50
CA GLU A 41 5.97 1.15 6.26
C GLU A 41 4.87 2.04 5.67
N TYR A 42 4.03 1.49 4.79
CA TYR A 42 2.99 2.24 4.08
C TYR A 42 1.61 2.11 4.72
N LYS A 43 1.44 1.21 5.71
CA LYS A 43 0.12 0.85 6.26
C LYS A 43 -0.58 2.05 6.88
N HIS A 44 0.15 2.87 7.63
CA HIS A 44 -0.42 4.07 8.26
C HIS A 44 -0.89 5.08 7.21
N THR A 45 -0.05 5.37 6.20
CA THR A 45 -0.42 6.28 5.12
C THR A 45 -1.60 5.78 4.30
N LEU A 46 -1.65 4.48 3.99
CA LEU A 46 -2.66 3.90 3.08
C LEU A 46 -3.96 3.47 3.76
N ARG A 47 -4.01 3.45 5.10
CA ARG A 47 -5.20 3.10 5.88
C ARG A 47 -6.37 4.04 5.58
N ASP A 48 -6.09 5.34 5.63
CA ASP A 48 -7.12 6.39 5.54
C ASP A 48 -7.37 6.89 4.09
N VAL A 49 -6.63 6.33 3.13
CA VAL A 49 -6.76 6.63 1.71
C VAL A 49 -7.99 5.93 1.12
N SER A 50 -8.71 6.60 0.22
CA SER A 50 -9.89 6.02 -0.42
C SER A 50 -9.55 4.79 -1.28
N ILE A 51 -10.53 3.90 -1.47
CA ILE A 51 -10.41 2.69 -2.30
C ILE A 51 -9.94 3.05 -3.72
N THR A 52 -10.53 4.09 -4.32
CA THR A 52 -10.15 4.59 -5.65
C THR A 52 -8.69 5.03 -5.73
N GLN A 53 -8.20 5.73 -4.70
CA GLN A 53 -6.79 6.13 -4.64
C GLN A 53 -5.86 4.93 -4.44
N ARG A 54 -6.19 3.97 -3.57
CA ARG A 54 -5.42 2.73 -3.41
C ARG A 54 -5.32 1.95 -4.71
N ARG A 55 -6.43 1.79 -5.43
CA ARG A 55 -6.46 1.19 -6.76
C ARG A 55 -5.58 1.96 -7.76
N THR A 56 -5.68 3.28 -7.77
CA THR A 56 -4.85 4.14 -8.64
C THR A 56 -3.36 3.98 -8.35
N ILE A 57 -2.98 3.92 -7.07
CA ILE A 57 -1.60 3.69 -6.64
C ILE A 57 -1.12 2.34 -7.15
N HIS A 58 -1.90 1.28 -6.90
CA HIS A 58 -1.57 -0.08 -7.32
C HIS A 58 -1.38 -0.20 -8.83
N HIS A 59 -2.33 0.26 -9.65
CA HIS A 59 -2.22 0.15 -11.11
C HIS A 59 -1.05 0.95 -11.68
N LYS A 60 -0.77 2.14 -11.11
CA LYS A 60 0.43 2.90 -11.49
C LYS A 60 1.71 2.17 -11.06
N ALA A 61 1.72 1.53 -9.90
CA ALA A 61 2.84 0.73 -9.45
C ALA A 61 3.10 -0.44 -10.39
N LEU A 62 2.05 -1.17 -10.78
CA LEU A 62 2.10 -2.29 -11.70
C LEU A 62 2.74 -1.89 -13.04
N LYS A 63 2.26 -0.77 -13.63
CA LYS A 63 2.82 -0.22 -14.88
C LYS A 63 4.28 0.22 -14.77
N LEU A 64 4.72 0.62 -13.58
CA LEU A 64 6.09 1.08 -13.32
C LEU A 64 7.01 -0.04 -12.79
N GLY A 65 6.50 -1.25 -12.59
CA GLY A 65 7.25 -2.35 -11.94
C GLY A 65 7.65 -2.04 -10.49
N ILE A 66 6.84 -1.27 -9.77
CA ILE A 66 7.09 -0.91 -8.36
C ILE A 66 6.39 -1.91 -7.44
N ASP A 67 7.20 -2.55 -6.59
CA ASP A 67 6.73 -3.52 -5.59
C ASP A 67 6.49 -2.84 -4.22
N PHE A 68 5.22 -2.77 -3.80
CA PHE A 68 4.82 -2.18 -2.52
C PHE A 68 4.92 -3.13 -1.31
N THR A 69 5.31 -4.39 -1.53
CA THR A 69 5.70 -5.29 -0.43
C THR A 69 7.10 -4.94 0.10
N LYS A 70 7.85 -4.11 -0.64
CA LYS A 70 9.19 -3.66 -0.29
C LYS A 70 9.22 -2.17 0.01
N VAL A 71 10.11 -1.79 0.92
CA VAL A 71 10.35 -0.39 1.24
C VAL A 71 11.30 0.24 0.22
N GLY A 72 10.97 1.42 -0.29
CA GLY A 72 11.84 2.17 -1.19
C GLY A 72 11.38 3.58 -1.51
N VAL A 73 12.28 4.34 -2.15
CA VAL A 73 12.07 5.74 -2.55
C VAL A 73 10.96 5.86 -3.60
N LYS A 74 10.97 4.97 -4.61
CA LYS A 74 10.02 5.01 -5.73
C LYS A 74 8.57 4.87 -5.27
N GLN A 75 8.34 4.05 -4.24
CA GLN A 75 7.06 3.85 -3.59
C GLN A 75 6.56 5.16 -2.97
N TRP A 76 7.41 5.82 -2.16
CA TRP A 76 7.07 7.10 -1.52
C TRP A 76 6.80 8.22 -2.52
N GLU A 77 7.61 8.31 -3.57
CA GLU A 77 7.42 9.30 -4.64
C GLU A 77 6.12 9.05 -5.43
N LEU A 78 5.77 7.78 -5.68
CA LEU A 78 4.49 7.43 -6.30
C LEU A 78 3.30 7.80 -5.40
N LEU A 79 3.38 7.49 -4.10
CA LEU A 79 2.36 7.89 -3.12
C LEU A 79 2.17 9.40 -3.13
N SER A 80 3.27 10.16 -3.05
CA SER A 80 3.23 11.63 -3.06
C SER A 80 2.53 12.17 -4.30
N ARG A 81 2.84 11.62 -5.48
CA ARG A 81 2.24 12.03 -6.75
C ARG A 81 0.74 11.74 -6.81
N VAL A 82 0.29 10.59 -6.33
CA VAL A 82 -1.13 10.21 -6.39
C VAL A 82 -1.95 10.93 -5.32
N LEU A 83 -1.41 11.03 -4.11
CA LEU A 83 -2.09 11.67 -2.98
C LEU A 83 -2.00 13.19 -3.01
N LYS A 84 -1.09 13.75 -3.83
CA LYS A 84 -0.78 15.19 -3.89
C LYS A 84 -0.33 15.74 -2.53
N VAL A 85 0.43 14.91 -1.80
CA VAL A 85 0.96 15.21 -0.47
C VAL A 85 2.49 15.11 -0.54
N PRO A 86 3.26 16.05 0.03
CA PRO A 86 4.72 15.95 0.07
C PRO A 86 5.18 14.64 0.75
N VAL A 87 6.30 14.06 0.29
CA VAL A 87 6.81 12.83 0.91
C VAL A 87 7.13 13.06 2.38
N GLU A 88 7.74 14.19 2.70
CA GLU A 88 8.21 14.58 4.02
C GLU A 88 7.10 14.74 5.07
N SER A 89 5.83 14.83 4.66
CA SER A 89 4.69 14.80 5.58
C SER A 89 4.13 13.41 5.83
N MET A 90 4.53 12.41 5.03
CA MET A 90 4.10 11.02 5.18
C MET A 90 5.16 10.14 5.87
N ILE A 91 6.42 10.57 5.85
CA ILE A 91 7.56 9.81 6.37
C ILE A 91 8.55 10.76 7.07
N ASN A 92 9.31 10.25 8.03
CA ASN A 92 10.38 11.02 8.65
C ASN A 92 11.44 11.47 7.62
N LYS A 93 11.73 12.77 7.57
CA LYS A 93 12.69 13.37 6.62
C LYS A 93 14.10 12.76 6.67
N LYS A 94 14.62 12.46 7.87
CA LYS A 94 15.94 11.83 8.03
C LYS A 94 15.94 10.42 7.43
N TYR A 95 14.86 9.68 7.65
CA TYR A 95 14.71 8.33 7.12
C TYR A 95 14.56 8.33 5.59
N TYR A 96 13.74 9.23 5.02
CA TYR A 96 13.61 9.38 3.58
C TYR A 96 14.94 9.75 2.89
N LYS A 97 15.74 10.63 3.52
CA LYS A 97 17.08 10.94 3.05
C LYS A 97 17.99 9.70 3.06
N ALA A 98 17.95 8.90 4.12
CA ALA A 98 18.71 7.64 4.20
C ALA A 98 18.28 6.63 3.11
N LEU A 99 16.98 6.54 2.79
CA LEU A 99 16.47 5.73 1.68
C LEU A 99 17.05 6.18 0.33
N LYS A 100 17.09 7.50 0.07
CA LYS A 100 17.68 8.06 -1.17
C LYS A 100 19.16 7.77 -1.31
N GLU A 101 19.89 7.77 -0.21
CA GLU A 101 21.34 7.51 -0.19
C GLU A 101 21.68 6.01 -0.11
N ASN A 102 20.68 5.12 -0.05
CA ASN A 102 20.85 3.70 0.22
C ASN A 102 21.66 3.41 1.51
N LYS A 103 21.43 4.23 2.55
CA LYS A 103 22.09 4.17 3.86
C LYS A 103 21.13 3.81 5.00
N VAL A 104 19.99 3.18 4.68
CA VAL A 104 19.04 2.74 5.70
C VAL A 104 19.69 1.67 6.59
N PRO A 105 19.60 1.79 7.93
CA PRO A 105 20.08 0.76 8.83
C PRO A 105 19.44 -0.60 8.51
N LYS A 106 20.26 -1.64 8.35
CA LYS A 106 19.77 -3.01 8.03
C LYS A 106 18.77 -3.52 9.06
N ASP A 107 18.93 -3.15 10.33
CA ASP A 107 18.05 -3.58 11.42
C ASP A 107 16.65 -3.00 11.28
N TYR A 108 16.50 -1.84 10.65
CA TYR A 108 15.20 -1.24 10.37
C TYR A 108 14.44 -2.03 9.30
N LEU A 109 15.12 -2.37 8.19
CA LEU A 109 14.52 -3.20 7.14
C LEU A 109 14.10 -4.56 7.70
N LYS A 110 14.96 -5.17 8.52
CA LYS A 110 14.64 -6.41 9.24
C LYS A 110 13.44 -6.25 10.18
N ALA A 111 13.31 -5.12 10.87
CA ALA A 111 12.16 -4.87 11.75
C ALA A 111 10.85 -4.75 10.93
N CYS A 112 10.88 -4.06 9.79
CA CYS A 112 9.72 -4.00 8.88
C CYS A 112 9.32 -5.37 8.35
N GLU A 113 10.31 -6.18 7.93
CA GLU A 113 10.10 -7.55 7.49
C GLU A 113 9.52 -8.42 8.61
N TRP A 114 10.12 -8.39 9.81
CA TRP A 114 9.64 -9.14 10.97
C TRP A 114 8.21 -8.76 11.37
N MET A 115 7.86 -7.48 11.33
CA MET A 115 6.48 -7.02 11.60
C MET A 115 5.48 -7.56 10.56
N GLU A 116 5.88 -7.72 9.30
CA GLU A 116 5.03 -8.40 8.30
C GLU A 116 4.83 -9.88 8.66
N GLU A 117 5.89 -10.56 9.07
CA GLU A 117 5.82 -11.99 9.39
C GLU A 117 4.97 -12.30 10.63
N VAL A 118 5.11 -11.51 11.69
CA VAL A 118 4.46 -11.79 12.98
C VAL A 118 2.98 -11.41 12.99
N PHE A 119 2.61 -10.33 12.30
CA PHE A 119 1.26 -9.76 12.43
C PHE A 119 0.36 -10.03 11.22
N TYR A 120 0.90 -10.49 10.07
CA TYR A 120 0.15 -10.50 8.81
C TYR A 120 0.30 -11.77 7.96
N LYS A 121 1.02 -12.80 8.45
CA LYS A 121 0.97 -14.17 7.90
C LYS A 121 -0.16 -14.97 8.54
#